data_AF-A0AAJ0CBK3-F1
#
_entry.id   AF-A0AAJ0CBK3-F1
#
_cell.length_a   1.000
_cell.length_b   1.000
_cell.length_c   1.000
_cell.angle_alpha   90.00
_cell.angle_beta   90.00
_cell.angle_gamma   90.00
#
_symmetry.space_group_name_H-M   'P 1'
#
loop_
_entity.id
_entity.type
_entity.pdbx_description
1 polymer ?
#
loop_
_entity_poly.entity_id
_entity_poly.type
_entity_poly.pdbx_seq_one_letter_code
_entity_poly.pdbx_strand_id
1 'polypeptide(L)'
;MPTVALLNGHTFAGGLMLSQSHDYRLAPSPKGFLCLNEVLFGAPLKPPMAAIFRHRLSPQSYRTLALEGRRFTGQQAVEYGLADATATSLQDALAFVEEKQLTEKAKAGVYGVIKTELHKDLLRELRKDGVDREEDRFNEDQRREGERKEFGKVWFEEWTKENKSKL
;
A
#
# COMPACT_ATOMS: atom_id res chain seq x y z
N MET A 1 -2.45 -20.77 8.26
CA MET A 1 -3.91 -20.51 8.30
C MET A 1 -4.24 -19.45 7.26
N PRO A 2 -5.26 -19.65 6.41
CA PRO A 2 -5.77 -18.63 5.50
C PRO A 2 -6.48 -17.49 6.24
N THR A 3 -6.40 -16.27 5.72
CA THR A 3 -7.08 -15.09 6.29
C THR A 3 -7.88 -14.33 5.24
N VAL A 4 -9.08 -13.85 5.61
CA VAL A 4 -9.97 -13.07 4.74
C VAL A 4 -10.33 -11.76 5.44
N ALA A 5 -10.19 -10.64 4.74
CA ALA A 5 -10.64 -9.33 5.19
C ALA A 5 -11.98 -8.98 4.54
N LEU A 6 -13.04 -8.91 5.35
CA LEU A 6 -14.32 -8.34 4.93
C LEU A 6 -14.29 -6.83 5.18
N LEU A 7 -14.30 -6.05 4.11
CA LEU A 7 -14.29 -4.59 4.18
C LEU A 7 -15.73 -4.10 4.20
N ASN A 8 -16.13 -3.44 5.29
CA ASN A 8 -17.51 -3.00 5.52
C ASN A 8 -17.77 -1.52 5.16
N GLY A 9 -16.79 -0.82 4.58
CA GLY A 9 -16.90 0.59 4.23
C GLY A 9 -15.60 1.20 3.71
N HIS A 10 -15.42 2.51 3.91
CA HIS A 10 -14.20 3.20 3.48
C HIS A 10 -12.95 2.58 4.12
N THR A 11 -12.02 2.15 3.27
CA THR A 11 -10.81 1.45 3.67
C THR A 11 -9.62 2.23 3.13
N PHE A 12 -9.14 3.20 3.91
CA PHE A 12 -8.12 4.18 3.49
C PHE A 12 -6.81 3.98 4.22
N ALA A 13 -5.70 4.32 3.57
CA ALA A 13 -4.36 4.38 4.15
C ALA A 13 -4.03 3.11 4.96
N GLY A 14 -3.83 3.24 6.28
CA GLY A 14 -3.54 2.11 7.17
C GLY A 14 -4.59 0.99 7.15
N GLY A 15 -5.88 1.31 6.97
CA GLY A 15 -6.92 0.30 6.82
C GLY A 15 -6.76 -0.52 5.53
N LEU A 16 -6.32 0.13 4.46
CA LEU A 16 -6.00 -0.55 3.20
C LEU A 16 -4.71 -1.36 3.33
N MET A 17 -3.70 -0.89 4.06
CA MET A 17 -2.48 -1.66 4.33
C MET A 17 -2.78 -2.92 5.14
N LEU A 18 -3.62 -2.80 6.17
CA LEU A 18 -4.06 -3.93 6.99
C LEU A 18 -4.85 -4.94 6.15
N SER A 19 -5.75 -4.48 5.27
CA SER A 19 -6.49 -5.39 4.40
C SER A 19 -5.56 -6.12 3.41
N GLN A 20 -4.58 -5.42 2.84
CA GLN A 20 -3.53 -6.04 2.01
C GLN A 20 -2.59 -6.96 2.79
N SER A 21 -2.70 -7.06 4.11
CA SER A 21 -1.96 -8.03 4.93
C SER A 21 -2.71 -9.36 5.10
N HIS A 22 -3.98 -9.43 4.68
CA HIS A 22 -4.79 -10.67 4.64
C HIS A 22 -4.57 -11.40 3.32
N ASP A 23 -4.89 -12.69 3.22
CA ASP A 23 -4.76 -13.43 1.94
C ASP A 23 -5.79 -12.92 0.93
N TYR A 24 -7.05 -12.85 1.36
CA TYR A 24 -8.16 -12.40 0.54
C TYR A 24 -8.80 -11.12 1.10
N ARG A 25 -9.30 -10.27 0.22
CA ARG A 25 -10.04 -9.05 0.57
C ARG A 25 -11.36 -9.02 -0.18
N LEU A 26 -12.44 -8.78 0.55
CA LEU A 26 -13.78 -8.61 0.00
C LEU A 26 -14.17 -7.14 0.10
N ALA A 27 -14.24 -6.47 -1.03
CA ALA A 27 -14.52 -5.03 -1.10
C ALA A 27 -15.99 -4.73 -0.78
N PRO A 28 -16.28 -3.59 -0.13
CA PRO A 28 -17.64 -3.24 0.23
C PRO A 28 -18.45 -2.92 -1.03
N SER A 29 -19.73 -3.31 -1.03
CA SER A 29 -20.70 -2.96 -2.07
C SER A 29 -22.07 -2.64 -1.45
N PRO A 30 -22.85 -1.70 -1.99
CA PRO A 30 -22.55 -0.79 -3.11
C PRO A 30 -21.79 0.48 -2.68
N LYS A 31 -21.62 0.70 -1.37
CA LYS A 31 -20.99 1.90 -0.80
C LYS A 31 -19.65 1.59 -0.19
N GLY A 32 -18.72 2.53 -0.28
CA GLY A 32 -17.37 2.40 0.26
C GLY A 32 -16.33 2.66 -0.81
N PHE A 33 -15.14 3.07 -0.36
CA PHE A 33 -14.02 3.36 -1.24
C PHE A 33 -12.75 2.75 -0.67
N LEU A 34 -11.88 2.25 -1.55
CA LEU A 34 -10.50 1.90 -1.22
C LEU A 34 -9.59 2.99 -1.80
N CYS A 35 -8.64 3.49 -1.00
CA CYS A 35 -7.77 4.59 -1.41
C CYS A 35 -6.47 4.65 -0.60
N LEU A 36 -5.40 5.11 -1.25
CA LEU A 36 -4.14 5.54 -0.64
C LEU A 36 -3.95 7.01 -1.02
N ASN A 37 -4.29 7.93 -0.11
CA ASN A 37 -4.44 9.36 -0.41
C ASN A 37 -3.27 10.24 0.09
N GLU A 38 -2.18 9.63 0.54
CA GLU A 38 -0.99 10.26 1.11
C GLU A 38 -0.43 11.38 0.21
N VAL A 39 -0.41 11.15 -1.10
CA VAL A 39 0.03 12.15 -2.10
C VAL A 39 -0.82 13.42 -2.09
N LEU A 40 -2.11 13.32 -1.73
CA LEU A 40 -3.04 14.46 -1.77
C LEU A 40 -2.85 15.41 -0.58
N PHE A 41 -2.22 14.96 0.51
CA PHE A 41 -1.95 15.78 1.69
C PHE A 41 -0.46 15.90 2.02
N GLY A 42 0.41 15.48 1.09
CA GLY A 42 1.85 15.67 1.19
C GLY A 42 2.54 14.76 2.21
N ALA A 43 1.95 13.63 2.58
CA ALA A 43 2.61 12.66 3.44
C ALA A 43 3.44 11.68 2.61
N PRO A 44 4.67 11.36 3.05
CA PRO A 44 5.45 10.32 2.42
C PRO A 44 4.89 8.93 2.74
N LEU A 45 4.87 8.06 1.74
CA LEU A 45 4.63 6.64 1.94
C LEU A 45 5.94 5.99 2.40
N LYS A 46 6.03 5.67 3.71
CA LYS A 46 7.25 5.08 4.28
C LYS A 46 7.58 3.72 3.66
N PRO A 47 8.85 3.28 3.69
CA PRO A 47 9.27 2.04 3.03
C PRO A 47 8.48 0.79 3.44
N PRO A 48 8.19 0.51 4.74
CA PRO A 48 7.39 -0.65 5.11
C PRO A 48 5.96 -0.59 4.56
N MET A 49 5.38 0.61 4.49
CA MET A 49 4.04 0.83 3.94
C MET A 49 4.03 0.59 2.42
N ALA A 50 5.04 1.12 1.71
CA ALA A 50 5.23 0.93 0.27
C ALA A 50 5.50 -0.54 -0.09
N ALA A 51 6.25 -1.26 0.74
CA ALA A 51 6.58 -2.67 0.54
C ALA A 51 5.32 -3.54 0.46
N ILE A 52 4.35 -3.31 1.35
CA ILE A 52 3.06 -4.03 1.33
C ILE A 52 2.42 -3.90 -0.06
N PHE A 53 2.21 -2.69 -0.56
CA PHE A 53 1.54 -2.53 -1.86
C PHE A 53 2.37 -3.04 -3.03
N ARG A 54 3.69 -2.81 -3.01
CA ARG A 54 4.60 -3.28 -4.07
C ARG A 54 4.62 -4.79 -4.22
N HIS A 55 4.51 -5.53 -3.13
CA HIS A 55 4.48 -7.00 -3.13
C HIS A 55 3.07 -7.57 -3.36
N ARG A 56 2.01 -6.78 -3.14
CA ARG A 56 0.62 -7.27 -3.18
C ARG A 56 -0.14 -6.87 -4.44
N LEU A 57 0.29 -5.83 -5.15
CA LEU A 57 -0.38 -5.31 -6.34
C LEU A 57 0.52 -5.39 -7.57
N SER A 58 -0.09 -5.35 -8.76
CA SER A 58 0.66 -5.12 -9.98
C SER A 58 1.32 -3.74 -9.96
N PRO A 59 2.46 -3.54 -10.66
CA PRO A 59 3.10 -2.24 -10.76
C PRO A 59 2.16 -1.15 -11.28
N GLN A 60 1.27 -1.49 -12.23
CA GLN A 60 0.30 -0.53 -12.77
C GLN A 60 -0.74 -0.11 -11.72
N SER A 61 -1.35 -1.09 -11.03
CA SER A 61 -2.34 -0.80 -10.00
C SER A 61 -1.74 -0.02 -8.83
N TYR A 62 -0.51 -0.38 -8.42
CA TYR A 62 0.18 0.33 -7.36
C TYR A 62 0.50 1.78 -7.75
N ARG A 63 0.99 2.02 -8.97
CA ARG A 63 1.25 3.38 -9.49
C ARG A 63 -0.01 4.23 -9.44
N THR A 64 -1.13 3.74 -9.97
CA THR A 64 -2.40 4.46 -9.95
C THR A 64 -2.90 4.71 -8.53
N LEU A 65 -2.80 3.71 -7.64
CA LEU A 65 -3.18 3.85 -6.25
C LEU A 65 -2.36 4.93 -5.52
N ALA A 66 -1.03 4.89 -5.63
CA ALA A 66 -0.13 5.72 -4.83
C ALA A 66 0.14 7.11 -5.41
N LEU A 67 0.30 7.24 -6.73
CA LEU A 67 0.66 8.52 -7.36
C LEU A 67 -0.55 9.36 -7.75
N GLU A 68 -1.70 8.74 -8.01
CA GLU A 68 -2.92 9.47 -8.42
C GLU A 68 -3.87 9.72 -7.24
N GLY A 69 -3.63 9.08 -6.08
CA GLY A 69 -4.51 9.21 -4.90
C GLY A 69 -5.95 8.77 -5.19
N ARG A 70 -6.11 7.82 -6.13
CA ARG A 70 -7.41 7.47 -6.72
C ARG A 70 -8.28 6.72 -5.71
N ARG A 71 -9.57 7.09 -5.66
CA ARG A 71 -10.61 6.36 -4.94
C ARG A 71 -11.21 5.28 -5.84
N PHE A 72 -11.23 4.04 -5.36
CA PHE A 72 -11.82 2.90 -6.06
C PHE A 72 -13.13 2.49 -5.39
N THR A 73 -14.20 2.34 -6.18
CA THR A 73 -15.41 1.65 -5.72
C THR A 73 -15.13 0.17 -5.48
N GLY A 74 -16.05 -0.57 -4.86
CA GLY A 74 -15.87 -2.00 -4.61
C GLY A 74 -15.58 -2.81 -5.88
N GLN A 75 -16.34 -2.55 -6.96
CA GLN A 75 -16.13 -3.23 -8.24
C GLN A 75 -14.78 -2.88 -8.88
N GLN A 76 -14.43 -1.59 -8.88
CA GLN A 76 -13.13 -1.14 -9.42
C GLN A 76 -11.96 -1.69 -8.61
N ALA A 77 -12.13 -1.86 -7.29
CA ALA A 77 -11.11 -2.48 -6.45
C ALA A 77 -10.85 -3.93 -6.84
N VAL A 78 -11.88 -4.68 -7.26
CA VAL A 78 -11.70 -6.04 -7.81
C VAL A 78 -11.00 -5.99 -9.16
N GLU A 79 -11.43 -5.11 -10.07
CA GLU A 79 -10.83 -4.96 -11.41
C GLU A 79 -9.33 -4.61 -11.37
N TYR A 80 -8.92 -3.78 -10.40
CA TYR A 80 -7.53 -3.37 -10.23
C TYR A 80 -6.73 -4.32 -9.32
N GLY A 81 -7.34 -5.39 -8.80
CA GLY A 81 -6.68 -6.37 -7.95
C GLY A 81 -6.46 -5.95 -6.49
N LEU A 82 -7.06 -4.84 -6.04
CA LEU A 82 -7.05 -4.44 -4.63
C LEU A 82 -7.88 -5.41 -3.78
N ALA A 83 -8.94 -5.98 -4.33
CA ALA A 83 -9.79 -6.98 -3.72
C ALA A 83 -10.01 -8.19 -4.64
N ASP A 84 -10.44 -9.33 -4.10
CA ASP A 84 -10.68 -10.56 -4.87
C ASP A 84 -12.15 -10.72 -5.26
N ALA A 85 -13.06 -10.15 -4.48
CA ALA A 85 -14.48 -10.11 -4.77
C ALA A 85 -15.13 -8.92 -4.03
N THR A 86 -16.40 -8.66 -4.33
CA THR A 86 -17.23 -7.76 -3.53
C THR A 86 -18.05 -8.55 -2.52
N ALA A 87 -18.42 -7.92 -1.41
CA ALA A 87 -19.32 -8.48 -0.42
C ALA A 87 -20.23 -7.37 0.13
N THR A 88 -21.47 -7.75 0.40
CA THR A 88 -22.48 -6.89 1.03
C THR A 88 -22.74 -7.28 2.48
N SER A 89 -22.40 -8.51 2.86
CA SER A 89 -22.69 -9.08 4.16
C SER A 89 -21.61 -10.05 4.66
N LEU A 90 -21.72 -10.45 5.93
CA LEU A 90 -20.90 -11.54 6.48
C LEU A 90 -21.20 -12.88 5.79
N GLN A 91 -22.45 -13.10 5.37
CA GLN A 91 -22.87 -14.31 4.68
C GLN A 91 -22.12 -14.46 3.35
N ASP A 92 -21.93 -13.37 2.61
CA ASP A 92 -21.14 -13.39 1.37
C ASP A 92 -19.68 -13.78 1.64
N ALA A 93 -19.11 -13.30 2.76
CA ALA A 93 -17.76 -13.65 3.17
C ALA A 93 -17.62 -15.12 3.55
N LEU A 94 -18.60 -15.68 4.26
CA LEU A 94 -18.64 -17.10 4.60
C LEU A 94 -18.82 -17.97 3.35
N ALA A 95 -19.68 -17.56 2.42
CA ALA A 95 -19.84 -18.23 1.13
C ALA A 95 -18.53 -18.23 0.32
N PHE A 96 -17.78 -17.12 0.32
CA PHE A 96 -16.46 -17.05 -0.31
C PHE A 96 -15.45 -18.02 0.34
N VAL A 97 -15.45 -18.12 1.67
CA VAL A 97 -14.60 -19.06 2.42
C VAL A 97 -14.90 -20.50 2.02
N GLU A 98 -16.19 -20.85 1.89
CA GLU A 98 -16.66 -22.17 1.45
C GLU A 98 -16.29 -22.44 -0.02
N GLU A 99 -16.58 -21.50 -0.92
CA GLU A 99 -16.26 -21.60 -2.36
C GLU A 99 -14.77 -21.84 -2.58
N LYS A 100 -13.91 -21.10 -1.87
CA LYS A 100 -12.46 -21.26 -1.95
C LYS A 100 -11.93 -22.44 -1.14
N GLN A 101 -12.79 -23.16 -0.42
CA GLN A 101 -12.45 -24.31 0.42
C GLN A 101 -11.31 -23.99 1.40
N LEU A 102 -11.33 -22.79 2.00
CA LEU A 102 -10.19 -22.33 2.82
C LEU A 102 -10.02 -23.15 4.09
N THR A 103 -11.12 -23.63 4.68
CA THR A 103 -11.11 -24.51 5.85
C THR A 103 -10.44 -25.84 5.53
N GLU A 104 -10.75 -26.46 4.38
CA GLU A 104 -10.13 -27.70 3.92
C GLU A 104 -8.64 -27.52 3.63
N LYS A 105 -8.27 -26.45 2.91
CA LYS A 105 -6.87 -26.11 2.59
C LYS A 105 -6.03 -25.86 3.85
N ALA A 106 -6.66 -25.47 4.96
CA ALA A 106 -5.96 -25.27 6.23
C ALA A 106 -5.61 -26.59 6.95
N LYS A 107 -6.36 -27.69 6.71
CA LYS A 107 -6.25 -28.94 7.49
C LYS A 107 -4.88 -29.60 7.40
N ALA A 108 -4.24 -29.57 6.23
CA ALA A 108 -2.94 -30.19 6.02
C ALA A 108 -1.78 -29.47 6.75
N GLY A 109 -2.02 -28.31 7.37
CA GLY A 109 -1.00 -27.56 8.11
C GLY A 109 0.04 -26.83 7.24
N VAL A 110 0.17 -27.18 5.96
CA VAL A 110 1.18 -26.61 5.04
C VAL A 110 0.83 -25.23 4.49
N TYR A 111 -0.41 -24.77 4.62
CA TYR A 111 -0.83 -23.45 4.09
C TYR A 111 0.05 -22.32 4.62
N GLY A 112 0.36 -22.34 5.92
CA GLY A 112 1.23 -21.33 6.53
C GLY A 112 2.65 -21.35 5.95
N VAL A 113 3.20 -22.55 5.73
CA VAL A 113 4.55 -22.72 5.16
C VAL A 113 4.61 -22.15 3.74
N ILE A 114 3.63 -22.51 2.90
CA ILE A 114 3.55 -22.00 1.52
C ILE A 114 3.36 -20.47 1.52
N LYS A 115 2.48 -19.95 2.38
CA LYS A 115 2.26 -18.50 2.54
C LYS A 115 3.52 -17.76 2.98
N THR A 116 4.29 -18.33 3.89
CA THR A 116 5.56 -17.74 4.34
C THR A 116 6.58 -17.67 3.20
N GLU A 117 6.70 -18.73 2.40
CA GLU A 117 7.60 -18.74 1.25
C GLU A 117 7.14 -17.75 0.17
N LEU A 118 5.83 -17.70 -0.11
CA LEU A 118 5.22 -16.74 -1.05
C LEU A 118 5.55 -15.29 -0.69
N HIS A 119 5.57 -14.97 0.60
CA HIS A 119 5.82 -13.62 1.10
C HIS A 119 7.23 -13.41 1.65
N LYS A 120 8.20 -14.27 1.33
CA LYS A 120 9.53 -14.24 1.95
C LYS A 120 10.25 -12.90 1.83
N ASP A 121 10.10 -12.21 0.69
CA ASP A 121 10.77 -10.93 0.46
C ASP A 121 10.06 -9.79 1.17
N LEU A 122 8.71 -9.77 1.14
CA LEU A 122 7.92 -8.84 1.96
C LEU A 122 8.25 -9.01 3.45
N LEU A 123 8.32 -10.25 3.94
CA LEU A 123 8.68 -10.54 5.33
C LEU A 123 10.12 -10.12 5.65
N ARG A 124 11.06 -10.22 4.71
CA ARG A 124 12.43 -9.73 4.90
C ARG A 124 12.45 -8.22 5.11
N GLU A 125 11.64 -7.48 4.35
CA GLU A 125 11.54 -6.03 4.45
C GLU A 125 10.77 -5.57 5.70
N LEU A 126 9.75 -6.32 6.13
CA LEU A 126 8.93 -5.99 7.31
C LEU A 126 9.53 -6.46 8.65
N ARG A 127 10.58 -7.28 8.63
CA ARG A 127 11.35 -7.62 9.84
C ARG A 127 12.15 -6.42 10.30
N LYS A 128 12.47 -6.36 11.60
CA LYS A 128 13.20 -5.26 12.24
C LYS A 128 14.41 -4.78 11.43
N ASP A 129 15.33 -5.69 11.07
CA ASP A 129 16.54 -5.32 10.32
C ASP A 129 16.28 -4.87 8.87
N GLY A 130 15.12 -5.24 8.31
CA GLY A 130 14.65 -4.75 7.02
C GLY A 130 14.08 -3.34 7.15
N VAL A 131 13.20 -3.14 8.14
CA VAL A 131 12.57 -1.86 8.44
C VAL A 131 13.63 -0.81 8.78
N ASP A 132 14.51 -1.10 9.74
CA ASP A 132 15.53 -0.17 10.22
C ASP A 132 16.41 0.30 9.05
N ARG A 133 16.89 -0.63 8.22
CA ARG A 133 17.72 -0.34 7.04
C ARG A 133 17.01 0.53 6.00
N GLU A 134 15.78 0.18 5.66
CA GLU A 134 15.03 0.88 4.61
C GLU A 134 14.55 2.26 5.08
N GLU A 135 14.21 2.40 6.37
CA GLU A 135 13.92 3.69 7.00
C GLU A 135 15.18 4.57 7.06
N ASP A 136 16.35 4.03 7.41
CA ASP A 136 17.62 4.78 7.40
C ASP A 136 17.93 5.35 6.01
N ARG A 137 17.87 4.50 4.97
CA ARG A 137 18.02 4.95 3.57
C ARG A 137 17.00 6.03 3.23
N PHE A 138 15.73 5.82 3.57
CA PHE A 138 14.66 6.77 3.28
C PHE A 138 14.90 8.12 3.95
N ASN A 139 15.31 8.12 5.22
CA ASN A 139 15.62 9.33 5.96
C ASN A 139 16.83 10.07 5.36
N GLU A 140 17.85 9.34 4.90
CA GLU A 140 18.99 9.93 4.20
C GLU A 140 18.59 10.57 2.87
N ASP A 141 17.74 9.90 2.07
CA ASP A 141 17.22 10.44 0.83
C ASP A 141 16.40 11.72 1.06
N GLN A 142 15.56 11.75 2.12
CA GLN A 142 14.82 12.96 2.51
C GLN A 142 15.75 14.09 2.96
N ARG A 143 16.80 13.79 3.73
CA ARG A 143 17.81 14.78 4.14
C ARG A 143 18.53 15.38 2.93
N ARG A 144 19.01 14.54 2.01
CA ARG A 144 19.69 14.98 0.78
C ARG A 144 18.77 15.84 -0.10
N GLU A 145 17.49 15.48 -0.19
CA GLU A 145 16.51 16.29 -0.91
C GLU A 145 16.28 17.65 -0.25
N GLY A 146 16.23 17.69 1.09
CA GLY A 146 16.16 18.93 1.86
C GLY A 146 17.36 19.84 1.60
N GLU A 147 18.58 19.29 1.70
CA GLU A 147 19.83 20.01 1.41
C GLU A 147 19.86 20.56 -0.02
N ARG A 148 19.39 19.76 -1.00
CA ARG A 148 19.30 20.19 -2.40
C ARG A 148 18.33 21.36 -2.58
N LYS A 149 17.17 21.31 -1.92
CA LYS A 149 16.17 22.40 -1.97
C LYS A 149 16.70 23.68 -1.34
N GLU A 150 17.34 23.58 -0.17
CA GLU A 150 17.95 24.73 0.50
C GLU A 150 19.08 25.33 -0.32
N PHE A 151 19.98 24.50 -0.86
CA PHE A 151 21.04 24.96 -1.76
C PHE A 151 20.46 25.70 -2.98
N GLY A 152 19.48 25.10 -3.66
CA GLY A 152 18.85 25.72 -4.84
C GLY A 152 18.17 27.06 -4.52
N LYS A 153 17.55 27.17 -3.34
CA LYS A 153 16.95 28.41 -2.85
C LYS A 153 18.01 29.49 -2.62
N VAL A 154 19.06 29.19 -1.85
CA VAL A 154 20.16 30.14 -1.57
C VAL A 154 20.83 30.59 -2.86
N TRP A 155 21.17 29.65 -3.74
CA TRP A 155 21.76 29.93 -5.04
C TRP A 155 20.89 30.87 -5.89
N PHE A 156 19.58 30.63 -5.95
CA PHE A 156 18.66 31.48 -6.71
C PHE A 156 18.58 32.89 -6.13
N GLU A 157 18.58 33.02 -4.79
CA GLU A 157 18.57 34.32 -4.11
C GLU A 157 19.85 35.12 -4.37
N GLU A 158 21.02 34.48 -4.35
CA GLU A 158 22.32 35.11 -4.68
C GLU A 158 22.38 35.51 -6.16
N TRP A 159 22.04 34.59 -7.07
CA TRP A 159 21.99 34.87 -8.51
C TRP A 159 21.07 36.06 -8.84
N THR A 160 19.91 36.14 -8.17
CA THR A 160 18.97 37.25 -8.34
C THR A 160 19.54 38.57 -7.81
N LYS A 161 20.27 38.55 -6.69
CA LYS A 161 20.93 39.76 -6.13
C LYS A 161 22.03 40.27 -7.07
N GLU A 162 22.86 39.39 -7.61
CA GLU A 162 23.95 39.74 -8.51
C GLU A 162 23.46 40.27 -9.87
N ASN A 163 22.34 39.74 -10.36
CA ASN A 163 21.79 40.11 -11.67
C ASN A 163 20.66 41.15 -11.62
N LYS A 164 20.25 41.61 -10.43
CA LYS A 164 19.29 42.73 -10.26
C LYS A 164 19.74 44.06 -10.86
N SER A 165 21.03 44.21 -11.18
CA SER A 165 21.57 45.39 -11.87
C SER A 165 21.64 45.24 -13.40
N LYS A 166 21.26 44.08 -13.95
CA LYS A 166 21.35 43.76 -15.40
C LYS A 166 19.99 43.60 -16.10
N LEU A 167 18.90 43.80 -15.35
CA LEU A 167 17.51 43.91 -15.82
C LEU A 167 16.99 45.30 -15.43
#